data_AF-A0A3M1IN03-F1
#
_entry.id   AF-A0A3M1IN03-F1
#
_cell.length_a   1.000
_cell.length_b   1.000
_cell.length_c   1.000
_cell.angle_alpha   90.00
_cell.angle_beta   90.00
_cell.angle_gamma   90.00
#
_symmetry.space_group_name_H-M   'P 1'
#
loop_
_entity.id
_entity.type
_entity.pdbx_description
1 polymer ?
#
loop_
_entity_poly.entity_id
_entity_poly.type
_entity_poly.pdbx_seq_one_letter_code
_entity_poly.pdbx_strand_id
1 'polypeptide(L)'
;MRCGQILVEGRYRDFVQPNDHYIPLKPDFSNMGEVFAAMANRERVAQMIADAYDHLIASSRFRFSTHVREVMDYIKNALKKRAAIPEMSPKAFREALAAHHGELIAATLKTVAEQEALSGEALTSYVRPILEGQKISEEELDSHLANFSREEISGKFEEITAAERKTFWHYFR
;
A
#
# COMPACT_ATOMS: atom_id res chain seq x y z
N MET A 1 -27.35 -1.38 25.81
CA MET A 1 -27.41 0.08 26.06
C MET A 1 -26.86 0.77 24.82
N ARG A 2 -27.57 1.77 24.27
CA ARG A 2 -27.08 2.62 23.17
C ARG A 2 -26.80 4.01 23.75
N CYS A 3 -25.71 4.66 23.36
CA CYS A 3 -25.31 5.97 23.89
C CYS A 3 -24.89 6.92 22.76
N GLY A 4 -25.15 8.21 22.94
CA GLY A 4 -24.68 9.25 22.04
C GLY A 4 -23.19 9.47 22.24
N GLN A 5 -22.45 9.59 21.13
CA GLN A 5 -21.01 9.83 21.17
C GLN A 5 -20.72 11.30 20.89
N ILE A 6 -19.69 11.82 21.55
CA ILE A 6 -19.07 13.10 21.27
C ILE A 6 -17.64 12.77 20.84
N LEU A 7 -17.29 13.10 19.61
CA LEU A 7 -15.98 12.75 19.05
C LEU A 7 -15.30 13.99 18.50
N VAL A 8 -13.97 14.02 18.59
CA VAL A 8 -13.17 15.06 17.94
C VAL A 8 -13.36 14.96 16.42
N GLU A 9 -13.50 16.10 15.74
CA GLU A 9 -13.62 16.11 14.28
C GLU A 9 -12.45 15.40 13.61
N GLY A 10 -12.76 14.52 12.66
CA GLY A 10 -11.76 13.71 11.99
C GLY A 10 -12.37 12.76 10.97
N ARG A 11 -11.50 12.20 10.12
CA ARG A 11 -11.91 11.26 9.08
C ARG A 11 -11.89 9.83 9.62
N TYR A 12 -13.01 9.37 10.15
CA TYR A 12 -13.19 8.01 10.66
C TYR A 12 -13.41 6.97 9.56
N ARG A 13 -12.53 6.98 8.55
CA ARG A 13 -12.65 6.18 7.32
C ARG A 13 -14.02 6.32 6.64
N ASP A 14 -14.65 7.47 6.85
CA ASP A 14 -15.99 7.84 6.38
C ASP A 14 -17.12 6.91 6.86
N PHE A 15 -16.88 6.05 7.85
CA PHE A 15 -17.89 5.13 8.41
C PHE A 15 -18.90 5.84 9.31
N VAL A 16 -18.47 6.88 10.01
CA VAL A 16 -19.33 7.76 10.80
C VAL A 16 -19.22 9.17 10.28
N GLN A 17 -20.30 9.93 10.43
CA GLN A 17 -20.50 11.25 9.85
C GLN A 17 -20.85 12.22 10.98
N PRO A 18 -20.21 13.41 11.04
CA PRO A 18 -20.55 14.44 12.01
C PRO A 18 -22.03 14.80 11.94
N ASN A 19 -22.65 15.07 13.09
CA ASN A 19 -24.07 15.44 13.26
C ASN A 19 -25.11 14.36 12.94
N ASP A 20 -24.77 13.37 12.12
CA ASP A 20 -25.66 12.23 11.80
C ASP A 20 -25.42 11.05 12.74
N HIS A 21 -24.16 10.79 13.09
CA HIS A 21 -23.77 9.62 13.89
C HIS A 21 -23.15 9.99 15.24
N TYR A 22 -22.68 11.23 15.40
CA TYR A 22 -22.08 11.73 16.64
C TYR A 22 -22.10 13.26 16.69
N ILE A 23 -21.94 13.83 17.88
CA ILE A 23 -21.80 15.28 18.07
C ILE A 23 -20.33 15.67 17.87
N PRO A 24 -19.98 16.49 16.88
CA PRO A 24 -18.60 16.86 16.61
C PRO A 24 -18.05 17.86 17.63
N LEU A 25 -16.87 17.57 18.15
CA LEU A 25 -16.08 18.44 18.99
C LEU A 25 -14.87 18.93 18.19
N LYS A 26 -14.67 20.25 18.12
CA LYS A 26 -13.48 20.79 17.46
C LYS A 26 -12.22 20.42 18.25
N PRO A 27 -11.07 20.18 17.59
CA PRO A 27 -9.82 19.84 18.29
C PRO A 27 -9.33 20.89 19.29
N ASP A 28 -9.73 22.15 19.09
CA ASP A 28 -9.42 23.28 19.97
C ASP A 28 -10.49 23.54 21.03
N PHE A 29 -11.54 22.70 21.10
CA PHE A 29 -12.68 22.80 22.01
C PHE A 29 -13.48 24.11 21.91
N SER A 30 -13.27 24.91 20.85
CA SER A 30 -13.92 26.22 20.69
C SER A 30 -15.45 26.15 20.58
N ASN A 31 -16.00 24.99 20.20
CA ASN A 31 -17.44 24.78 20.04
C ASN A 31 -18.11 24.08 21.24
N MET A 32 -17.48 24.02 22.42
CA MET A 32 -18.07 23.34 23.59
C MET A 32 -19.51 23.79 23.93
N GLY A 33 -19.83 25.08 23.78
CA GLY A 33 -21.18 25.58 24.01
C GLY A 33 -22.23 24.96 23.07
N GLU A 34 -21.87 24.78 21.79
CA GLU A 34 -22.72 24.12 20.80
C GLU A 34 -22.88 22.63 21.11
N VAL A 35 -21.81 21.97 21.56
CA VAL A 35 -21.85 20.56 21.97
C VAL A 35 -22.81 20.36 23.15
N PHE A 36 -22.72 21.19 24.19
CA PHE A 36 -23.66 21.11 25.32
C PHE A 36 -25.11 21.39 24.91
N ALA A 37 -25.35 22.35 24.03
CA ALA A 37 -26.68 22.62 23.50
C ALA A 37 -27.22 21.43 22.69
N ALA A 38 -26.38 20.79 21.87
CA ALA A 38 -26.75 19.59 21.13
C ALA A 38 -27.07 18.40 22.06
N MET A 39 -26.27 18.21 23.12
CA MET A 39 -26.51 17.18 24.14
C MET A 39 -27.84 17.38 24.89
N ALA A 40 -28.26 18.62 25.11
CA ALA A 40 -29.50 18.95 25.81
C ALA A 40 -30.75 18.58 24.98
N ASN A 41 -30.63 18.51 23.65
CA ASN A 41 -31.73 18.12 22.76
C ASN A 41 -31.86 16.59 22.71
N ARG A 42 -32.66 16.03 23.63
CA ARG A 42 -32.81 14.59 23.83
C ARG A 42 -33.38 13.86 22.62
N GLU A 43 -34.36 14.47 21.95
CA GLU A 43 -35.02 13.90 20.77
C GLU A 43 -34.02 13.75 19.62
N ARG A 44 -33.24 14.81 19.34
CA ARG A 44 -32.19 14.77 18.32
C ARG A 44 -31.11 13.74 18.65
N VAL A 45 -30.67 13.68 19.91
CA VAL A 45 -29.67 12.71 20.35
C VAL A 45 -30.20 11.28 20.20
N ALA A 46 -31.46 11.03 20.54
CA ALA A 46 -32.07 9.71 20.39
C ALA A 46 -32.12 9.29 18.91
N GLN A 47 -32.46 10.20 18.01
CA GLN A 47 -32.46 9.95 16.57
C GLN A 47 -31.05 9.63 16.05
N MET A 48 -30.05 10.46 16.38
CA MET A 48 -28.66 10.25 16.01
C MET A 48 -28.12 8.88 16.48
N ILE A 49 -28.51 8.45 17.69
CA ILE A 49 -28.14 7.13 18.21
C ILE A 49 -28.78 6.01 17.39
N ALA A 50 -30.05 6.17 16.97
CA ALA A 50 -30.73 5.19 16.13
C ALA A 50 -30.06 5.10 14.74
N ASP A 51 -29.78 6.24 14.11
CA ASP A 51 -29.14 6.31 12.81
C ASP A 51 -27.75 5.66 12.82
N ALA A 52 -26.94 5.94 13.85
CA ALA A 52 -25.64 5.30 14.04
C ALA A 52 -25.77 3.79 14.25
N TYR A 53 -26.75 3.34 15.03
CA TYR A 53 -26.98 1.92 15.25
C TYR A 53 -27.39 1.21 13.96
N ASP A 54 -28.31 1.79 13.19
CA ASP A 54 -28.82 1.17 11.97
C ASP A 54 -27.72 1.09 10.90
N HIS A 55 -26.92 2.15 10.77
CA HIS A 55 -25.82 2.19 9.82
C HIS A 55 -24.66 1.26 10.19
N LEU A 56 -24.24 1.22 11.46
CA LEU A 56 -23.03 0.48 11.86
C LEU A 56 -23.30 -0.94 12.35
N ILE A 57 -24.36 -1.15 13.12
CA ILE A 57 -24.59 -2.38 13.87
C ILE A 57 -25.68 -3.24 13.24
N ALA A 58 -26.83 -2.64 12.89
CA ALA A 58 -27.92 -3.38 12.26
C ALA A 58 -27.52 -3.84 10.85
N SER A 59 -26.74 -3.02 10.16
CA SER A 59 -26.22 -3.35 8.84
C SER A 59 -25.34 -4.61 8.87
N SER A 60 -25.42 -5.42 7.81
CA SER A 60 -24.54 -6.58 7.67
C SER A 60 -23.13 -6.18 7.25
N ARG A 61 -22.91 -4.92 6.83
CA ARG A 61 -21.67 -4.43 6.24
C ARG A 61 -20.48 -4.63 7.18
N PHE A 62 -20.65 -4.30 8.45
CA PHE A 62 -19.57 -4.35 9.44
C PHE A 62 -19.53 -5.67 10.24
N ARG A 63 -20.31 -6.68 9.83
CA ARG A 63 -20.28 -7.98 10.48
C ARG A 63 -18.99 -8.72 10.11
N PHE A 64 -18.40 -9.38 11.10
CA PHE A 64 -17.22 -10.21 10.88
C PHE A 64 -17.44 -11.28 9.81
N SER A 65 -18.63 -11.89 9.76
CA SER A 65 -18.98 -12.88 8.73
C SER A 65 -18.99 -12.32 7.31
N THR A 66 -19.37 -11.05 7.14
CA THR A 66 -19.28 -10.36 5.84
C THR A 66 -17.83 -10.15 5.45
N HIS A 67 -16.99 -9.68 6.38
CA HIS A 67 -15.57 -9.51 6.13
C HIS A 67 -14.87 -10.83 5.74
N VAL A 68 -15.15 -11.92 6.46
CA VAL A 68 -14.61 -13.26 6.13
C VAL A 68 -15.05 -13.67 4.71
N ARG A 69 -16.31 -13.43 4.34
CA ARG A 69 -16.79 -13.74 2.99
C ARG A 69 -16.03 -12.95 1.92
N GLU A 70 -15.85 -11.65 2.11
CA GLU A 70 -15.11 -10.79 1.18
C GLU A 70 -13.67 -11.27 0.97
N VAL A 71 -12.97 -11.63 2.06
CA VAL A 71 -11.61 -12.18 1.98
C VAL A 71 -11.60 -13.52 1.23
N MET A 72 -12.53 -14.41 1.54
CA MET A 72 -12.61 -15.72 0.86
C MET A 72 -12.92 -15.57 -0.62
N ASP A 73 -13.80 -14.64 -0.99
CA ASP A 73 -14.13 -14.37 -2.39
C ASP A 73 -12.97 -13.74 -3.14
N TYR A 74 -12.22 -12.84 -2.49
CA TYR A 74 -10.98 -12.30 -3.02
C TYR A 74 -9.96 -13.41 -3.33
N ILE A 75 -9.70 -14.31 -2.36
CA ILE A 75 -8.77 -15.44 -2.53
C ILE A 75 -9.23 -16.35 -3.67
N LYS A 76 -10.51 -16.73 -3.72
CA LYS A 76 -11.07 -17.57 -4.80
C LYS A 76 -10.87 -16.91 -6.16
N ASN A 77 -11.11 -15.60 -6.26
CA ASN A 77 -10.94 -14.87 -7.51
C ASN A 77 -9.46 -14.77 -7.92
N ALA A 78 -8.55 -14.56 -6.97
CA ALA A 78 -7.11 -14.59 -7.24
C ALA A 78 -6.65 -15.98 -7.73
N LEU A 79 -7.15 -17.05 -7.11
CA LEU A 79 -6.86 -18.43 -7.53
C LEU A 79 -7.42 -18.76 -8.91
N LYS A 80 -8.64 -18.31 -9.25
CA LYS A 80 -9.20 -18.47 -10.60
C LYS A 80 -8.36 -17.77 -11.66
N LYS A 81 -7.94 -16.53 -11.40
CA LYS A 81 -7.03 -15.79 -12.28
C LYS A 81 -5.69 -16.53 -12.43
N ARG A 82 -5.18 -17.13 -11.36
CA ARG A 82 -3.96 -17.95 -11.38
C ARG A 82 -4.13 -19.25 -12.16
N ALA A 83 -5.27 -19.94 -12.05
CA ALA A 83 -5.56 -21.14 -12.83
C ALA A 83 -5.69 -20.86 -14.34
N ALA A 84 -5.97 -19.61 -14.72
CA ALA A 84 -5.92 -19.15 -16.10
C ALA A 84 -4.49 -18.82 -16.58
N ILE A 85 -3.49 -18.82 -15.69
CA ILE A 85 -2.08 -18.78 -16.08
C ILE A 85 -1.72 -20.20 -16.53
N PRO A 86 -1.25 -20.39 -17.77
CA PRO A 86 -0.88 -21.71 -18.26
C PRO A 86 0.15 -22.36 -17.32
N GLU A 87 0.02 -23.67 -17.10
CA GLU A 87 1.03 -24.43 -16.35
C GLU A 87 2.39 -24.21 -16.98
N MET A 88 3.26 -23.55 -16.22
CA MET A 88 4.62 -23.28 -16.64
C MET A 88 5.44 -24.54 -16.35
N SER A 89 6.12 -25.08 -17.36
CA SER A 89 7.02 -26.19 -17.11
C SER A 89 8.08 -25.77 -16.08
N PRO A 90 8.63 -26.70 -15.28
CA PRO A 90 9.71 -26.38 -14.34
C PRO A 90 10.90 -25.66 -14.99
N LYS A 91 11.16 -25.93 -16.28
CA LYS A 91 12.17 -25.23 -17.09
C LYS A 91 11.77 -23.77 -17.34
N ALA A 92 10.57 -23.54 -17.86
CA ALA A 92 10.06 -22.20 -18.15
C ALA A 92 9.93 -21.34 -16.87
N PHE A 93 9.61 -21.96 -15.72
CA PHE A 93 9.60 -21.26 -14.43
C PHE A 93 11.00 -20.82 -14.01
N ARG A 94 12.02 -21.67 -14.16
CA ARG A 94 13.42 -21.30 -13.87
C ARG A 94 13.91 -20.19 -14.78
N GLU A 95 13.57 -20.25 -16.07
CA GLU A 95 13.92 -19.22 -17.05
C GLU A 95 13.24 -17.87 -16.73
N ALA A 96 11.94 -17.89 -16.38
CA ALA A 96 11.21 -16.68 -15.98
C ALA A 96 11.71 -16.10 -14.64
N LEU A 97 12.08 -16.96 -13.68
CA LEU A 97 12.64 -16.54 -12.41
C LEU A 97 14.03 -15.90 -12.59
N ALA A 98 14.89 -16.51 -13.41
CA ALA A 98 16.20 -15.95 -13.75
C ALA A 98 16.06 -14.59 -14.47
N ALA A 99 15.11 -14.47 -15.41
CA ALA A 99 14.81 -13.20 -16.07
C ALA A 99 14.37 -12.12 -15.06
N HIS A 100 13.45 -12.47 -14.15
CA HIS A 100 12.98 -11.55 -13.12
C HIS A 100 14.08 -11.13 -12.14
N HIS A 101 14.96 -12.06 -11.73
CA HIS A 101 16.13 -11.74 -10.92
C HIS A 101 17.05 -10.76 -11.65
N GLY A 102 17.33 -10.98 -12.93
CA GLY A 102 18.10 -10.04 -13.75
C GLY A 102 17.48 -8.64 -13.79
N GLU A 103 16.16 -8.53 -13.95
CA GLU A 103 15.43 -7.25 -13.92
C GLU A 103 15.55 -6.55 -12.56
N LEU A 104 15.39 -7.29 -11.45
CA LEU A 104 15.51 -6.74 -10.09
C LEU A 104 16.93 -6.24 -9.79
N ILE A 105 17.95 -7.00 -10.22
CA ILE A 105 19.36 -6.62 -10.06
C ILE A 105 19.63 -5.32 -10.84
N ALA A 106 19.22 -5.26 -12.11
CA ALA A 106 19.42 -4.08 -12.95
C ALA A 106 18.69 -2.84 -12.38
N ALA A 107 17.44 -2.98 -11.95
CA ALA A 107 16.67 -1.89 -11.37
C ALA A 107 17.29 -1.36 -10.06
N THR A 108 17.81 -2.28 -9.23
CA THR A 108 18.44 -1.93 -7.94
C THR A 108 19.78 -1.22 -8.17
N LEU A 109 20.61 -1.76 -9.06
CA LEU A 109 21.90 -1.14 -9.44
C LEU A 109 21.68 0.26 -10.00
N LYS A 110 20.72 0.43 -10.90
CA LYS A 110 20.36 1.73 -11.47
C LYS A 110 19.91 2.72 -10.38
N THR A 111 19.00 2.30 -9.50
CA THR A 111 18.45 3.17 -8.46
C THR A 111 19.54 3.65 -7.50
N VAL A 112 20.43 2.74 -7.07
CA VAL A 112 21.52 3.09 -6.14
C VAL A 112 22.59 3.93 -6.83
N ALA A 113 22.92 3.64 -8.09
CA ALA A 113 23.86 4.47 -8.86
C ALA A 113 23.35 5.91 -8.98
N GLU A 114 22.05 6.10 -9.23
CA GLU A 114 21.43 7.42 -9.35
C GLU A 114 21.30 8.17 -8.00
N GLN A 115 20.94 7.47 -6.93
CA GLN A 115 20.67 8.09 -5.62
C GLN A 115 21.94 8.38 -4.82
N GLU A 116 22.90 7.46 -4.86
CA GLU A 116 24.12 7.51 -4.05
C GLU A 116 25.34 7.97 -4.86
N ALA A 117 25.17 8.25 -6.16
CA ALA A 117 26.25 8.60 -7.09
C ALA A 117 27.42 7.59 -7.09
N LEU A 118 27.12 6.32 -6.82
CA LEU A 118 28.10 5.23 -6.75
C LEU A 118 28.29 4.57 -8.12
N SER A 119 29.52 4.14 -8.42
CA SER A 119 29.84 3.40 -9.64
C SER A 119 30.94 2.37 -9.40
N GLY A 120 31.11 1.44 -10.35
CA GLY A 120 32.15 0.41 -10.30
C GLY A 120 32.09 -0.41 -9.01
N GLU A 121 33.25 -0.67 -8.41
CA GLU A 121 33.41 -1.55 -7.24
C GLU A 121 32.66 -1.04 -5.98
N ALA A 122 32.48 0.27 -5.85
CA ALA A 122 31.75 0.87 -4.73
C ALA A 122 30.23 0.58 -4.82
N LEU A 123 29.66 0.64 -6.03
CA LEU A 123 28.26 0.29 -6.27
C LEU A 123 28.02 -1.20 -6.05
N THR A 124 28.90 -2.05 -6.59
CA THR A 124 28.76 -3.51 -6.44
C THR A 124 28.87 -3.94 -4.97
N SER A 125 29.75 -3.31 -4.20
CA SER A 125 29.91 -3.59 -2.76
C SER A 125 28.70 -3.13 -1.94
N TYR A 126 28.05 -2.04 -2.35
CA TYR A 126 26.86 -1.52 -1.66
C TYR A 126 25.61 -2.35 -1.96
N VAL A 127 25.43 -2.78 -3.21
CA VAL A 127 24.20 -3.44 -3.66
C VAL A 127 24.20 -4.94 -3.36
N ARG A 128 25.38 -5.58 -3.28
CA ARG A 128 25.52 -7.02 -3.02
C ARG A 128 24.75 -7.51 -1.77
N PRO A 129 24.87 -6.89 -0.58
CA PRO A 129 24.10 -7.30 0.60
C PRO A 129 22.57 -7.16 0.44
N ILE A 130 22.12 -6.20 -0.37
CA ILE A 130 20.70 -5.96 -0.65
C ILE A 130 20.12 -7.09 -1.52
N LEU A 131 20.91 -7.58 -2.47
CA LEU A 131 20.52 -8.63 -3.41
C LEU A 131 20.70 -10.05 -2.85
N GLU A 132 21.68 -10.28 -1.99
CA GLU A 132 21.87 -11.57 -1.28
C GLU A 132 20.64 -11.96 -0.44
N GLY A 133 19.92 -10.96 0.10
CA GLY A 133 18.64 -11.18 0.80
C GLY A 133 17.50 -11.71 -0.08
N GLN A 134 17.65 -11.67 -1.41
CA GLN A 134 16.63 -12.13 -2.38
C GLN A 134 16.81 -13.59 -2.82
N LYS A 135 17.75 -14.35 -2.21
CA LYS A 135 18.06 -15.75 -2.58
C LYS A 135 18.49 -15.93 -4.04
N ILE A 136 19.17 -14.93 -4.58
CA ILE A 136 19.84 -15.01 -5.89
C ILE A 136 21.14 -15.80 -5.69
N SER A 137 21.51 -16.66 -6.65
CA SER A 137 22.77 -17.40 -6.54
C SER A 137 23.99 -16.48 -6.73
N GLU A 138 25.12 -16.80 -6.08
CA GLU A 138 26.36 -16.01 -6.22
C GLU A 138 26.83 -15.92 -7.67
N GLU A 139 26.72 -17.00 -8.44
CA GLU A 139 27.09 -17.03 -9.86
C GLU A 139 26.21 -16.10 -10.73
N GLU A 140 24.90 -16.05 -10.48
CA GLU A 140 23.99 -15.13 -11.17
C GLU A 140 24.29 -13.67 -10.80
N LEU A 141 24.52 -13.40 -9.51
CA LEU A 141 24.85 -12.07 -9.03
C LEU A 141 26.16 -11.56 -9.63
N ASP A 142 27.21 -12.38 -9.62
CA ASP A 142 28.52 -12.02 -10.17
C ASP A 142 28.47 -11.83 -11.69
N SER A 143 27.68 -12.63 -12.41
CA SER A 143 27.46 -12.45 -13.85
C SER A 143 26.81 -11.11 -14.17
N HIS A 144 25.76 -10.73 -13.43
CA HIS A 144 25.06 -9.46 -13.63
C HIS A 144 25.90 -8.24 -13.22
N LEU A 145 26.63 -8.31 -12.10
CA LEU A 145 27.54 -7.24 -11.66
C LEU A 145 28.70 -7.05 -12.65
N ALA A 146 29.24 -8.14 -13.20
CA ALA A 146 30.29 -8.10 -14.23
C ALA A 146 29.80 -7.46 -15.55
N ASN A 147 28.56 -7.70 -15.95
CA ASN A 147 27.98 -7.09 -17.16
C ASN A 147 27.64 -5.61 -16.96
N PHE A 148 27.13 -5.23 -15.78
CA PHE A 148 26.82 -3.84 -15.44
C PHE A 148 28.07 -2.94 -15.47
N SER A 149 29.21 -3.44 -14.97
CA SER A 149 30.48 -2.70 -14.99
C SER A 149 31.05 -2.50 -16.41
N ARG A 150 30.62 -3.28 -17.40
CA ARG A 150 31.14 -3.23 -18.78
C ARG A 150 30.29 -2.40 -19.75
N GLU A 151 28.98 -2.29 -19.54
CA GLU A 151 28.07 -1.70 -20.55
C GLU A 151 27.57 -0.27 -20.23
N GLU A 152 27.49 0.17 -18.98
CA GLU A 152 26.81 1.45 -18.64
C GLU A 152 27.73 2.63 -18.28
N ILE A 153 29.06 2.45 -18.25
CA ILE A 153 30.01 3.58 -18.12
C ILE A 153 30.18 4.34 -19.45
N SER A 154 29.71 3.79 -20.59
CA SER A 154 30.02 4.34 -21.92
C SER A 154 28.85 4.88 -22.75
N GLY A 155 27.58 4.77 -22.36
CA GLY A 155 26.55 5.41 -23.18
C GLY A 155 25.12 5.02 -22.91
N LYS A 156 24.39 5.95 -22.27
CA LYS A 156 23.02 6.39 -22.59
C LYS A 156 22.50 7.20 -21.39
N PHE A 157 23.03 8.41 -21.24
CA PHE A 157 22.57 9.39 -20.24
C PHE A 157 21.73 10.52 -20.85
N GLU A 158 21.10 10.29 -22.00
CA GLU A 158 20.10 11.21 -22.54
C GLU A 158 18.75 10.49 -22.68
N GLU A 159 17.71 11.14 -22.14
CA GLU A 159 16.28 10.83 -22.26
C GLU A 159 15.66 9.83 -21.26
N ILE A 160 15.48 10.28 -20.03
CA ILE A 160 14.25 9.98 -19.27
C ILE A 160 13.58 11.31 -18.93
N THR A 161 12.46 11.59 -19.59
CA THR A 161 11.74 12.86 -19.44
C THR A 161 11.03 12.95 -18.09
N ALA A 162 10.87 14.18 -17.59
CA ALA A 162 10.30 14.49 -16.28
C ALA A 162 8.88 13.93 -16.01
N ALA A 163 8.20 13.42 -17.04
CA ALA A 163 6.87 12.82 -16.93
C ALA A 163 6.88 11.47 -16.19
N GLU A 164 7.94 10.66 -16.32
CA GLU A 164 7.98 9.31 -15.73
C GLU A 164 8.32 9.32 -14.23
N ARG A 165 8.96 10.39 -13.74
CA ARG A 165 9.28 10.57 -12.31
C ARG A 165 8.05 10.75 -11.42
N LYS A 166 6.90 11.14 -11.99
CA LYS A 166 5.70 11.50 -11.21
C LYS A 166 4.84 10.30 -10.82
N THR A 167 4.97 9.17 -11.52
CA THR A 167 4.08 8.01 -11.33
C THR A 167 4.51 7.10 -10.18
N PHE A 168 5.79 7.14 -9.79
CA PHE A 168 6.34 6.20 -8.81
C PHE A 168 6.06 6.55 -7.34
N TRP A 169 5.79 7.82 -7.02
CA TRP A 169 5.60 8.29 -5.63
C TRP A 169 4.16 8.27 -5.10
N HIS A 170 3.18 7.82 -5.89
CA HIS A 170 1.78 7.77 -5.44
C HIS A 170 1.36 6.48 -4.72
N TYR A 171 2.25 5.49 -4.56
CA TYR A 171 1.92 4.24 -3.89
C TYR A 171 2.38 4.15 -2.42
N PHE A 172 3.09 5.15 -1.90
CA PHE A 172 3.67 5.13 -0.54
C PHE A 172 3.23 6.32 0.33
N ARG A 173 1.96 6.71 0.30
CA ARG A 173 1.37 7.66 1.26
C ARG A 173 0.05 7.17 1.81
#